data_AF-A0A3D3B2R1-F1
#
_entry.id   AF-A0A3D3B2R1-F1
#
_cell.length_a   1.000
_cell.length_b   1.000
_cell.length_c   1.000
_cell.angle_alpha   90.00
_cell.angle_beta   90.00
_cell.angle_gamma   90.00
#
_symmetry.space_group_name_H-M   'P 1'
#
loop_
_entity.id
_entity.type
_entity.pdbx_description
1 polymer ?
#
loop_
_entity_poly.entity_id
_entity_poly.type
_entity_poly.pdbx_seq_one_letter_code
_entity_poly.pdbx_strand_id
1 'polypeptide(L)' 'MDEVEVTRNGRTNQFSITLIRGGDTIRCMVSVALGGVPDERSDAEKHRAALSKAKALARALDSAIESS' A
#
# COMPACT_ATOMS: atom_id res chain seq x y z
N MET A 1 -5.37 -15.81 -12.40
CA MET A 1 -4.01 -15.67 -11.85
C MET A 1 -4.13 -14.68 -10.73
N ASP A 2 -3.59 -15.00 -9.57
CA ASP A 2 -3.75 -14.16 -8.39
C ASP A 2 -2.63 -13.13 -8.36
N GLU A 3 -2.98 -11.87 -8.15
CA GLU A 3 -2.05 -10.75 -8.26
C GLU A 3 -2.35 -9.66 -7.23
N VAL A 4 -1.28 -9.07 -6.68
CA VAL A 4 -1.33 -7.93 -5.78
C VAL A 4 -0.49 -6.80 -6.37
N GLU A 5 -1.15 -5.74 -6.80
CA GLU A 5 -0.51 -4.54 -7.32
C GLU A 5 -0.63 -3.39 -6.32
N VAL A 6 0.47 -2.62 -6.19
CA VAL A 6 0.49 -1.40 -5.37
C VAL A 6 1.00 -0.25 -6.22
N THR A 7 0.11 0.68 -6.55
CA THR A 7 0.38 1.82 -7.42
C THR A 7 0.29 3.12 -6.63
N ARG A 8 1.24 4.04 -6.84
CA ARG A 8 1.22 5.34 -6.19
C ARG A 8 0.35 6.33 -6.95
N ASN A 9 -0.45 7.12 -6.23
CA ASN A 9 -1.20 8.22 -6.80
C ASN A 9 -0.42 9.54 -6.64
N GLY A 10 0.27 9.96 -7.70
CA GLY A 10 0.87 11.30 -7.79
C GLY A 10 1.96 11.61 -6.76
N ARG A 11 1.96 12.85 -6.24
CA ARG A 11 2.98 13.39 -5.33
C ARG A 11 2.71 13.10 -3.84
N THR A 12 1.56 12.55 -3.50
CA THR A 12 1.18 12.28 -2.11
C THR A 12 1.66 10.89 -1.65
N ASN A 13 1.45 10.56 -0.37
CA ASN A 13 1.62 9.22 0.17
C ASN A 13 0.32 8.40 0.06
N GLN A 14 -0.42 8.59 -1.02
CA GLN A 14 -1.60 7.80 -1.35
C GLN A 14 -1.21 6.67 -2.30
N PHE A 15 -1.67 5.47 -1.98
CA PHE A 15 -1.40 4.26 -2.73
C PHE A 15 -2.72 3.55 -3.04
N SER A 16 -2.88 3.13 -4.28
CA SER A 16 -3.93 2.22 -4.72
C SER A 16 -3.40 0.81 -4.59
N ILE A 17 -4.10 -0.04 -3.87
CA ILE A 17 -3.83 -1.48 -3.80
C ILE A 17 -4.93 -2.17 -4.60
N THR A 18 -4.55 -3.00 -5.56
CA THR A 18 -5.45 -3.85 -6.33
C THR A 18 -5.09 -5.30 -6.04
N LEU A 19 -6.06 -6.09 -5.61
CA LEU A 19 -5.95 -7.54 -5.50
C LEU A 19 -6.86 -8.18 -6.53
N ILE A 20 -6.31 -9.09 -7.32
CA ILE A 20 -7.04 -9.91 -8.29
C ILE A 20 -6.98 -11.35 -7.76
N ARG A 21 -8.14 -11.97 -7.55
CA ARG A 21 -8.26 -13.36 -7.08
C ARG A 21 -9.28 -14.09 -7.93
N GLY A 22 -8.83 -15.06 -8.71
CA GLY A 22 -9.69 -15.72 -9.70
C GLY A 22 -10.33 -14.71 -10.68
N GLY A 23 -11.65 -14.50 -10.58
CA GLY A 23 -12.41 -13.51 -11.35
C GLY A 23 -12.77 -12.23 -10.57
N ASP A 24 -12.48 -12.18 -9.28
CA ASP A 24 -12.82 -11.05 -8.41
C ASP A 24 -11.68 -10.03 -8.36
N THR A 25 -12.05 -8.75 -8.25
CA THR A 25 -11.10 -7.64 -8.11
C THR A 25 -11.47 -6.80 -6.90
N ILE A 26 -10.55 -6.69 -5.94
CA ILE A 26 -10.67 -5.81 -4.77
C ILE A 26 -9.73 -4.63 -4.98
N ARG A 27 -10.26 -3.42 -4.87
CA ARG A 27 -9.47 -2.18 -4.99
C ARG A 27 -9.66 -1.32 -3.75
N CYS A 28 -8.56 -0.93 -3.12
CA CYS A 28 -8.58 0.00 -2.00
C CYS A 28 -7.55 1.11 -2.16
N MET A 29 -7.87 2.27 -1.61
CA MET A 29 -6.95 3.41 -1.55
C MET A 29 -6.51 3.61 -0.12
N VAL A 30 -5.20 3.72 0.10
CA VAL A 30 -4.61 3.86 1.43
C VAL A 30 -3.72 5.09 1.47
N SER A 31 -3.83 5.85 2.56
CA SER A 31 -2.99 7.02 2.82
C SER A 31 -2.00 6.68 3.93
N VAL A 32 -0.70 6.77 3.65
CA VAL A 32 0.34 6.54 4.65
C VAL A 32 0.80 7.87 5.23
N ALA A 33 0.29 8.21 6.41
CA ALA A 33 0.81 9.31 7.21
C ALA A 33 2.12 8.87 7.88
N LEU A 34 3.20 9.60 7.62
CA LEU A 34 4.39 9.59 8.48
C LEU A 34 4.03 10.58 9.60
N GLY A 35 3.91 10.09 10.83
CA GLY A 35 3.23 10.80 11.94
C GLY A 35 3.76 12.23 12.21
N GLY A 36 3.04 12.99 13.04
CA GLY A 36 3.25 14.44 13.27
C GLY A 36 4.54 14.86 13.98
N VAL A 37 5.53 13.97 14.07
CA VAL A 37 6.89 14.30 14.53
C VAL A 37 7.65 14.87 13.32
N PRO A 38 8.53 15.87 13.50
CA PRO A 38 9.39 16.35 12.43
C PRO A 38 10.12 15.17 11.79
N ASP A 39 9.78 14.88 10.54
CA ASP A 39 10.37 13.79 9.79
C ASP A 39 11.60 14.33 9.07
N GLU A 40 12.77 14.16 9.69
CA GLU A 40 14.07 14.64 9.19
C GLU A 40 14.63 13.83 8.02
N ARG A 41 13.97 12.73 7.66
CA ARG A 41 14.35 11.93 6.49
C ARG A 41 14.24 12.75 5.21
N SER A 42 15.03 12.41 4.21
CA SER A 42 14.84 12.93 2.86
C SER A 42 13.48 12.48 2.29
N ASP A 43 12.93 13.22 1.33
CA ASP A 43 11.69 12.85 0.65
C ASP A 43 11.75 11.44 0.03
N ALA A 44 12.92 11.03 -0.45
CA ALA A 44 13.17 9.70 -0.99
C ALA A 44 13.05 8.59 0.08
N GLU A 45 13.54 8.85 1.29
CA GLU A 45 13.43 7.91 2.42
C GLU A 45 12.01 7.85 2.98
N LYS A 46 11.34 9.01 3.10
CA LYS A 46 9.91 9.08 3.43
C LYS A 46 9.08 8.27 2.44
N HIS A 47 9.39 8.42 1.16
CA HIS A 47 8.75 7.68 0.08
C HIS A 47 8.98 6.17 0.20
N ARG A 48 10.23 5.74 0.39
CA ARG A 48 10.57 4.32 0.53
C ARG A 48 9.87 3.71 1.75
N ALA A 49 9.81 4.44 2.86
CA ALA A 49 9.10 4.00 4.05
C ALA A 49 7.58 3.89 3.82
N ALA A 50 6.97 4.87 3.17
CA ALA A 50 5.55 4.85 2.86
C ALA A 50 5.18 3.70 1.91
N LEU A 51 5.96 3.48 0.86
CA LEU A 51 5.78 2.36 -0.07
C LEU A 51 5.95 1.00 0.62
N SER A 52 6.95 0.87 1.50
CA SER A 52 7.15 -0.36 2.29
C SER A 52 5.93 -0.67 3.16
N LYS A 53 5.36 0.34 3.83
CA LYS A 53 4.13 0.17 4.62
C LYS A 53 2.93 -0.22 3.76
N ALA A 54 2.75 0.42 2.60
CA ALA A 54 1.66 0.08 1.69
C ALA A 54 1.77 -1.38 1.18
N LYS A 55 2.98 -1.84 0.84
CA LYS A 55 3.24 -3.23 0.45
C LYS A 55 2.97 -4.23 1.58
N ALA A 56 3.36 -3.89 2.81
CA ALA A 56 3.07 -4.74 3.97
C ALA A 56 1.55 -4.85 4.21
N LEU A 57 0.82 -3.74 4.09
CA LEU A 57 -0.64 -3.74 4.19
C LEU A 57 -1.30 -4.58 3.09
N ALA A 58 -0.82 -4.48 1.84
CA ALA A 58 -1.33 -5.26 0.73
C ALA A 58 -1.19 -6.78 0.99
N ARG A 59 -0.03 -7.20 1.51
CA ARG A 59 0.20 -8.61 1.91
C ARG A 59 -0.69 -9.05 3.07
N ALA A 60 -0.88 -8.20 4.08
CA ALA A 60 -1.74 -8.51 5.21
C ALA A 60 -3.21 -8.66 4.79
N LEU A 61 -3.68 -7.81 3.87
CA LEU A 61 -5.02 -7.90 3.30
C LEU A 61 -5.18 -9.19 2.50
N ASP A 62 -4.19 -9.52 1.67
CA ASP A 62 -4.16 -10.75 0.89
C ASP A 62 -4.26 -12.01 1.78
N SER A 63 -3.44 -12.09 2.84
CA SER A 63 -3.50 -13.19 3.81
C SER A 63 -4.81 -13.22 4.62
N ALA A 64 -5.42 -12.07 4.91
CA ALA A 64 -6.70 -12.02 5.62
C ALA A 64 -7.86 -12.55 4.76
N ILE A 65 -7.79 -12.39 3.44
CA ILE A 65 -8.77 -12.95 2.50
C ILE A 65 -8.59 -14.46 2.39
N GLU A 66 -7.36 -14.98 2.34
CA GLU A 66 -7.09 -16.44 2.27
C GLU A 66 -7.47 -17.21 3.55
N SER A 67 -7.54 -16.53 4.70
CA SER A 67 -7.86 -17.15 5.99
C SER A 67 -9.36 -17.10 6.34
N SER A 68 -10.19 -16.49 5.49
CA SER A 68 -11.64 -16.43 5.64
C SER A 68 -12.35 -17.49 4.83
#